data_AF-A0A6I3A5Z3-F1
#
_entry.id   AF-A0A6I3A5Z3-F1
#
_cell.length_a   1.000
_cell.length_b   1.000
_cell.length_c   1.000
_cell.angle_alpha   90.00
_cell.angle_beta   90.00
_cell.angle_gamma   90.00
#
_symmetry.space_group_name_H-M   'P 1'
#
loop_
_entity.id
_entity.type
_entity.pdbx_description
1 polymer ?
#
loop_
_entity_poly.entity_id
_entity_poly.type
_entity_poly.pdbx_seq_one_letter_code
_entity_poly.pdbx_strand_id
1 'polypeptide(L)' 'MSAPLIDFDEVIANFDPVLGLEVHVELGTASKMFCGCATEFGAEPNTQVCPT' A
#
# COMPACT_ATOMS: atom_id res chain seq x y z
N MET A 1 9.79 15.97 -29.23
CA MET A 1 10.90 16.81 -28.72
C MET A 1 10.71 16.86 -27.22
N SER A 2 11.60 16.27 -26.41
CA SER A 2 11.51 16.39 -24.95
C SER A 2 12.05 17.76 -24.52
N ALA A 3 11.51 18.31 -23.43
CA ALA A 3 12.05 19.52 -22.81
C ALA A 3 13.47 19.28 -22.24
N PRO A 4 14.31 20.32 -22.10
CA PRO A 4 15.58 20.23 -21.39
C PRO A 4 15.34 19.90 -19.91
N LEU A 5 16.15 18.98 -19.36
CA LEU A 5 16.13 18.59 -17.96
C LEU A 5 17.20 19.37 -17.19
N ILE A 6 16.93 19.71 -15.93
CA ILE A 6 17.88 20.32 -15.00
C ILE A 6 18.79 19.20 -14.43
N ASP A 7 20.05 19.52 -14.16
CA ASP A 7 20.98 18.59 -13.52
C ASP A 7 20.53 18.22 -12.09
N PHE A 8 20.80 16.99 -11.66
CA PHE A 8 20.36 16.50 -10.35
C PHE A 8 20.93 17.32 -9.18
N ASP A 9 22.20 17.72 -9.25
CA ASP A 9 22.85 18.48 -8.19
C ASP A 9 22.23 19.89 -8.08
N GLU A 10 21.83 20.48 -9.21
CA GLU A 10 21.14 21.77 -9.26
C GLU A 10 19.70 21.68 -8.74
N VAL A 11 18.99 20.58 -8.99
CA VAL A 11 17.63 20.36 -8.48
C VAL A 11 17.63 20.25 -6.96
N ILE A 12 18.54 19.47 -6.39
CA ILE A 12 18.61 19.28 -4.93
C ILE A 12 19.09 20.55 -4.22
N ALA A 13 19.88 21.41 -4.88
CA ALA A 13 20.33 22.68 -4.31
C ALA A 13 19.23 23.76 -4.26
N ASN A 14 18.28 23.75 -5.21
CA ASN A 14 17.30 24.82 -5.38
C ASN A 14 15.88 24.47 -4.92
N PHE A 15 15.59 23.18 -4.65
CA PHE A 15 14.26 22.71 -4.28
C PHE A 15 14.30 21.72 -3.13
N ASP A 16 13.26 21.77 -2.27
CA ASP A 16 13.05 20.79 -1.22
C ASP A 16 12.10 19.68 -1.71
N PRO A 17 12.55 18.42 -1.79
CA PRO A 17 11.68 17.32 -2.17
C PRO A 17 10.68 17.03 -1.05
N VAL A 18 9.38 17.14 -1.37
CA VAL A 18 8.30 16.75 -0.47
C VAL A 18 7.73 15.42 -0.93
N LEU A 19 7.94 14.37 -0.13
CA LEU A 19 7.50 13.02 -0.41
C LEU A 19 6.42 12.58 0.59
N GLY A 20 5.33 12.02 0.08
CA GLY A 20 4.27 11.41 0.88
C GLY A 20 4.14 9.92 0.54
N LEU A 21 4.04 9.07 1.55
CA LEU A 21 3.86 7.63 1.39
C LEU A 21 2.65 7.18 2.19
N GLU A 22 1.79 6.40 1.56
CA GLU A 22 0.71 5.66 2.22
C GLU A 22 1.03 4.17 2.16
N VAL A 23 1.07 3.52 3.32
CA VAL A 23 1.50 2.13 3.44
C VAL A 23 0.39 1.33 4.09
N HIS A 24 -0.07 0.29 3.39
CA HIS A 24 -0.98 -0.71 3.94
C HIS A 24 -0.20 -1.93 4.41
N VAL A 25 -0.50 -2.40 5.62
CA VAL A 25 0.04 -3.64 6.18
C VAL A 25 -1.14 -4.47 6.67
N GLU A 26 -1.21 -5.72 6.21
CA GLU A 26 -2.16 -6.69 6.74
C GLU A 26 -1.67 -7.21 8.09
N LEU A 27 -2.53 -7.18 9.11
CA LEU A 27 -2.21 -7.72 10.43
C LEU A 27 -2.25 -9.25 10.39
N GLY A 28 -1.27 -9.91 11.03
CA GLY A 28 -1.21 -11.37 11.14
C GLY A 28 -2.23 -11.98 12.11
N THR A 29 -3.47 -11.49 12.13
CA THR A 29 -4.56 -12.03 12.94
C THR A 29 -5.08 -13.34 12.33
N ALA A 30 -5.67 -14.21 13.16
CA ALA A 30 -6.32 -15.44 12.68
C ALA A 30 -7.76 -15.20 12.18
N SER A 31 -8.39 -14.09 12.60
CA SER A 31 -9.73 -13.68 12.20
C SER A 31 -9.72 -12.32 11.51
N LYS A 32 -10.79 -12.01 10.77
CA LYS A 32 -11.03 -10.69 10.19
C LYS A 32 -11.27 -9.64 11.27
N MET A 33 -11.19 -8.36 10.87
CA MET A 33 -11.30 -7.22 11.79
C MET A 33 -12.67 -7.13 12.49
N PHE A 34 -13.76 -7.44 11.78
CA PHE A 34 -15.13 -7.21 12.25
C PHE A 34 -15.99 -8.49 12.30
N CYS A 35 -15.39 -9.66 12.05
CA CYS A 35 -16.07 -10.94 12.17
C CYS A 35 -15.08 -12.08 12.47
N GLY A 36 -15.61 -13.25 12.85
CA GLY A 36 -14.81 -14.42 13.19
C GLY A 36 -14.30 -15.25 11.99
N CYS A 37 -14.54 -14.82 10.75
CA CYS A 37 -14.02 -15.54 9.59
C CYS A 37 -12.49 -15.51 9.54
N ALA A 38 -11.88 -16.58 9.03
CA ALA A 38 -10.43 -16.66 8.88
C ALA A 38 -9.88 -15.68 7.82
N THR A 39 -8.61 -15.35 7.98
CA THR A 39 -7.76 -14.52 7.11
C THR A 39 -6.74 -15.37 6.34
N GLU A 40 -6.98 -16.68 6.23
CA GLU A 40 -6.04 -17.62 5.60
C GLU A 40 -5.96 -17.38 4.08
N PHE A 41 -4.75 -17.43 3.56
CA PHE A 41 -4.49 -17.31 2.13
C PHE A 41 -4.83 -18.61 1.39
N GLY A 42 -5.43 -18.49 0.20
CA GLY A 42 -5.58 -19.63 -0.73
C GLY A 42 -6.83 -20.49 -0.55
N ALA A 43 -7.81 -20.07 0.26
CA ALA A 43 -9.08 -20.78 0.39
C ALA A 43 -9.94 -20.69 -0.90
N GLU A 44 -10.88 -21.63 -1.06
CA GLU A 44 -11.83 -21.65 -2.17
C GLU A 44 -12.73 -20.39 -2.18
N PRO A 45 -13.21 -19.95 -3.36
CA PRO A 45 -14.04 -18.76 -3.48
C PRO A 45 -15.26 -18.79 -2.56
N ASN A 46 -15.48 -17.68 -1.84
CA ASN A 46 -16.63 -17.47 -0.94
C ASN A 46 -16.77 -18.51 0.19
N THR A 47 -15.69 -19.18 0.60
CA THR A 47 -15.72 -20.12 1.74
C THR A 47 -15.40 -19.48 3.08
N GLN A 48 -14.65 -18.38 3.09
CA GLN A 48 -14.30 -17.62 4.31
C GLN A 48 -15.20 -16.38 4.48
N VAL A 49 -16.52 -16.55 4.41
CA VAL A 49 -17.50 -15.44 4.49
C VAL A 49 -18.55 -15.68 5.56
N CYS A 50 -19.20 -14.60 6.02
CA CYS A 50 -20.32 -14.64 6.95
C CYS A 50 -21.29 -13.50 6.64
N PRO A 51 -22.52 -13.51 7.22
CA PRO A 51 -23.50 -12.44 7.01
C PRO A 51 -23.16 -11.07 7.62
N THR A 52 -22.15 -11.03 8.50
CA THR A 52 -21.67 -9.80 9.18
C THR A 52 -20.96 -8.88 8.20
#